data_AF-A0A7X5N2F9-F1
#
_entry.id   AF-A0A7X5N2F9-F1
#
_cell.length_a   1.000
_cell.length_b   1.000
_cell.length_c   1.000
_cell.angle_alpha   90.00
_cell.angle_beta   90.00
_cell.angle_gamma   90.00
#
_symmetry.space_group_name_H-M   'P 1'
#
loop_
_entity.id
_entity.type
_entity.pdbx_description
1 polymer ?
#
loop_
_entity_poly.entity_id
_entity_poly.type
_entity_poly.pdbx_seq_one_letter_code
_entity_poly.pdbx_strand_id
1 'polypeptide(L)'
;LLESLMTARVVDELTDTPSNKNRECTGLGLANTAASLFGGIAGCGMIGQTVGNVKYGGRGRLSTLFAGVFLLILMVLLKPWVSQVPVIALVAIMVMVSAETFDWRSLRTVVTHPRTSSVVMLATVAVTLVTRNLA
;
A
#
# COMPACT_ATOMS: atom_id res chain seq x y z
N LEU A 1 -7.18 -4.88 4.22
CA LEU A 1 -8.25 -4.28 5.06
C LEU A 1 -7.68 -3.44 6.19
N LEU A 2 -6.87 -4.00 7.11
CA LEU A 2 -6.26 -3.21 8.21
C LEU A 2 -5.53 -1.96 7.70
N GLU A 3 -4.73 -2.07 6.64
CA GLU A 3 -4.03 -0.94 6.03
C GLU A 3 -4.99 0.14 5.49
N SER A 4 -6.06 -0.24 4.78
CA SER A 4 -7.09 0.70 4.30
C SER A 4 -7.76 1.43 5.47
N LEU A 5 -8.04 0.71 6.57
CA LEU A 5 -8.66 1.30 7.76
C LEU A 5 -7.71 2.25 8.49
N MET A 6 -6.42 1.92 8.60
CA MET A 6 -5.39 2.80 9.15
C MET A 6 -5.20 4.04 8.26
N THR A 7 -5.16 3.86 6.94
CA THR A 7 -5.11 4.94 5.96
C THR A 7 -6.30 5.88 6.10
N ALA A 8 -7.52 5.32 6.18
CA ALA A 8 -8.73 6.11 6.38
C ALA A 8 -8.69 6.91 7.68
N ARG A 9 -8.14 6.35 8.77
CA ARG A 9 -7.96 7.09 10.03
C ARG A 9 -6.97 8.24 9.89
N VAL A 10 -5.82 8.02 9.25
CA VAL A 10 -4.81 9.07 9.00
C VAL A 10 -5.38 10.18 8.13
N VAL A 11 -6.16 9.83 7.10
CA VAL A 11 -6.81 10.83 6.25
C VAL A 11 -7.88 11.60 7.00
N ASP A 12 -8.73 10.92 7.77
CA ASP A 12 -9.76 11.57 8.61
C ASP A 12 -9.14 12.62 9.54
N GLU A 13 -7.98 12.31 10.14
CA GLU A 13 -7.22 13.22 11.01
C GLU A 13 -6.60 14.39 10.23
N LEU A 14 -6.13 14.17 9.00
CA LEU A 14 -5.58 15.23 8.15
C LEU A 14 -6.65 16.16 7.56
N THR A 15 -7.89 15.70 7.40
CA THR A 15 -8.98 16.46 6.79
C THR A 15 -10.07 16.89 7.77
N ASP A 16 -9.98 16.51 9.04
CA ASP A 16 -10.98 16.74 10.09
C ASP A 16 -12.39 16.26 9.71
N THR A 17 -12.48 15.18 8.91
CA THR A 17 -13.76 14.64 8.41
C THR A 17 -13.85 13.14 8.70
N PRO A 18 -14.98 12.64 9.26
CA PRO A 18 -15.12 11.22 9.55
C PRO A 18 -15.43 10.40 8.29
N SER A 19 -14.72 9.28 8.09
CA SER A 19 -15.05 8.27 7.09
C SER A 19 -15.85 7.09 7.66
N ASN A 20 -16.65 6.43 6.82
CA ASN A 20 -17.39 5.21 7.18
C ASN A 20 -16.57 3.95 6.82
N LYS A 21 -16.12 3.23 7.85
CA LYS A 21 -15.23 2.07 7.72
C LYS A 21 -15.95 0.86 7.12
N ASN A 22 -17.25 0.69 7.39
CA ASN A 22 -18.03 -0.39 6.78
C ASN A 22 -18.17 -0.18 5.27
N ARG A 23 -18.34 1.08 4.84
CA ARG A 23 -18.40 1.44 3.41
C ARG A 23 -17.04 1.28 2.72
N GLU A 24 -15.95 1.54 3.43
CA GLU A 24 -14.59 1.26 2.94
C GLU A 24 -14.37 -0.25 2.75
N CYS A 25 -14.75 -1.07 3.74
CA CYS A 25 -14.64 -2.53 3.65
C CYS A 25 -15.44 -3.11 2.49
N THR A 26 -16.70 -2.71 2.32
CA THR A 26 -17.55 -3.18 1.21
C THR A 26 -17.04 -2.66 -0.13
N GLY A 27 -16.58 -1.40 -0.19
CA GLY A 27 -15.98 -0.82 -1.38
C GLY A 27 -14.73 -1.56 -1.85
N LEU A 28 -13.81 -1.87 -0.93
CA LEU A 28 -12.58 -2.60 -1.22
C LEU A 28 -12.85 -4.05 -1.65
N GLY A 29 -13.83 -4.72 -1.03
CA GLY A 29 -14.25 -6.06 -1.41
C GLY A 29 -14.83 -6.11 -2.83
N LEU A 30 -15.69 -5.14 -3.18
CA LEU A 30 -16.24 -5.02 -4.52
C LEU A 30 -15.16 -4.69 -5.56
N ALA A 31 -14.25 -3.74 -5.22
CA ALA A 31 -13.16 -3.34 -6.10
C ALA A 31 -12.20 -4.48 -6.40
N ASN A 32 -11.83 -5.29 -5.40
CA ASN A 32 -10.96 -6.45 -5.61
C ASN A 32 -11.67 -7.57 -6.38
N THR A 33 -12.97 -7.79 -6.16
CA THR A 33 -13.75 -8.74 -6.98
C THR A 33 -13.76 -8.31 -8.44
N ALA A 34 -14.01 -7.02 -8.70
CA ALA A 34 -13.98 -6.47 -10.05
C ALA A 34 -12.57 -6.60 -10.66
N ALA A 35 -11.51 -6.26 -9.92
CA ALA A 35 -10.13 -6.37 -10.40
C ALA A 35 -9.79 -7.82 -10.80
N SER A 36 -10.12 -8.80 -9.95
CA SER A 36 -9.86 -10.22 -10.22
C SER A 36 -10.58 -10.74 -11.46
N LEU A 37 -11.80 -10.26 -11.75
CA LEU A 37 -12.53 -10.63 -12.98
C LEU A 37 -11.83 -10.19 -14.26
N PHE A 38 -11.04 -9.11 -14.20
CA PHE A 38 -10.22 -8.63 -15.32
C PHE A 38 -8.76 -9.14 -15.26
N GLY A 39 -8.45 -10.09 -14.37
CA GLY A 39 -7.09 -10.62 -14.18
C GLY A 39 -6.14 -9.67 -13.43
N GLY A 40 -6.69 -8.67 -12.72
CA GLY A 40 -5.95 -7.72 -11.90
C GLY A 40 -5.52 -8.30 -10.56
N ILE A 41 -4.51 -7.67 -9.96
CA ILE A 41 -3.98 -8.01 -8.62
C ILE A 41 -4.85 -7.34 -7.55
N ALA A 42 -5.04 -8.02 -6.41
CA ALA A 42 -5.75 -7.45 -5.27
C ALA A 42 -5.03 -6.21 -4.75
N GLY A 43 -5.80 -5.14 -4.53
CA GLY A 43 -5.29 -3.85 -4.04
C GLY A 43 -5.78 -3.51 -2.64
N CYS A 44 -5.19 -2.45 -2.10
CA CYS A 44 -5.69 -1.79 -0.90
C CYS A 44 -5.37 -0.29 -0.90
N GLY A 45 -5.98 0.45 0.02
CA GLY A 45 -5.60 1.83 0.28
C GLY A 45 -4.22 1.89 0.93
N MET A 46 -3.28 2.55 0.25
CA MET A 46 -1.92 2.77 0.73
C MET A 46 -1.80 4.14 1.41
N ILE A 47 -1.24 4.18 2.62
CA ILE A 47 -1.08 5.41 3.40
C ILE A 47 -0.28 6.46 2.63
N GLY A 48 0.90 6.10 2.13
CA GLY A 48 1.82 7.05 1.49
C GLY A 48 1.20 7.79 0.30
N GLN A 49 0.62 7.04 -0.65
CA GLN A 49 -0.03 7.61 -1.83
C GLN A 49 -1.27 8.43 -1.47
N THR A 50 -2.08 7.95 -0.52
CA THR A 50 -3.31 8.65 -0.13
C THR A 50 -3.02 9.96 0.60
N VAL A 51 -2.06 9.95 1.54
CA VAL A 51 -1.61 11.16 2.25
C VAL A 51 -0.97 12.16 1.29
N GLY A 52 -0.15 11.69 0.33
CA GLY A 52 0.39 12.55 -0.73
C GLY A 52 -0.73 13.22 -1.54
N ASN A 53 -1.71 12.45 -1.99
CA ASN A 53 -2.85 12.95 -2.75
C ASN A 53 -3.66 14.03 -1.99
N VAL A 54 -3.90 13.83 -0.69
CA VAL A 54 -4.57 14.82 0.17
C VAL A 54 -3.73 16.08 0.35
N LYS A 55 -2.41 15.94 0.52
CA LYS A 55 -1.47 17.08 0.60
C LYS A 55 -1.44 17.91 -0.69
N TYR A 56 -1.60 17.28 -1.85
CA TYR A 56 -1.74 17.97 -3.15
C TYR A 56 -3.13 18.60 -3.37
N GLY A 57 -4.02 18.57 -2.37
CA GLY A 57 -5.37 19.16 -2.44
C GLY A 57 -6.46 18.21 -2.92
N GLY A 58 -6.15 16.93 -3.17
CA GLY A 58 -7.11 15.91 -3.56
C GLY A 58 -8.07 15.53 -2.42
N ARG A 59 -9.21 16.22 -2.32
CA ARG A 59 -10.23 15.98 -1.27
C ARG A 59 -11.51 15.29 -1.76
N GLY A 60 -11.69 15.20 -3.07
CA GLY A 60 -12.89 14.61 -3.68
C GLY A 60 -12.68 13.21 -4.22
N ARG A 61 -13.77 12.44 -4.36
CA ARG A 61 -13.79 11.13 -5.06
C ARG A 61 -13.34 11.24 -6.53
N LEU A 62 -13.41 12.44 -7.09
CA LEU A 62 -12.97 12.73 -8.44
C LEU A 62 -11.45 12.57 -8.59
N SER A 63 -10.67 12.88 -7.55
CA SER A 63 -9.22 12.77 -7.56
C SER A 63 -8.76 11.32 -7.72
N THR A 64 -9.37 10.37 -7.00
CA THR A 64 -9.05 8.94 -7.14
C THR A 64 -9.56 8.36 -8.46
N LEU A 65 -10.72 8.82 -8.95
CA LEU A 65 -11.22 8.45 -10.27
C LEU A 65 -10.27 8.91 -11.39
N PHE A 66 -9.83 10.16 -11.35
CA PHE A 66 -8.87 10.69 -12.32
C PHE A 66 -7.55 9.95 -12.27
N ALA A 67 -7.01 9.62 -11.09
CA ALA A 67 -5.79 8.84 -10.97
C ALA A 67 -5.91 7.47 -11.67
N GLY A 68 -7.03 6.75 -11.47
CA GLY A 68 -7.28 5.46 -12.11
C GLY A 68 -7.49 5.56 -13.63
N VAL A 69 -8.30 6.52 -14.09
CA VAL A 69 -8.56 6.74 -15.52
C VAL A 69 -7.28 7.18 -16.24
N PHE A 70 -6.51 8.08 -15.63
CA PHE A 70 -5.23 8.53 -16.16
C PHE A 70 -4.25 7.36 -16.30
N LEU A 71 -4.14 6.49 -15.29
CA LEU A 71 -3.32 5.29 -15.36
C LEU A 71 -3.76 4.33 -16.48
N LEU A 72 -5.08 4.16 -16.66
CA LEU A 72 -5.63 3.32 -17.73
C LEU A 72 -5.30 3.89 -19.12
N ILE A 73 -5.48 5.20 -19.33
CA ILE A 73 -5.11 5.87 -20.58
C ILE A 73 -3.61 5.73 -20.84
N LEU A 74 -2.77 5.94 -19.80
CA LEU A 74 -1.32 5.81 -19.91
C LEU A 74 -0.91 4.39 -20.31
N MET A 75 -1.48 3.37 -19.67
CA MET A 75 -1.19 1.97 -19.97
C MET A 75 -1.61 1.57 -21.39
N VAL A 76 -2.75 2.06 -21.88
CA VAL A 76 -3.27 1.70 -23.20
C VAL A 76 -2.58 2.47 -24.32
N LEU A 77 -2.39 3.79 -24.15
CA LEU A 77 -1.87 4.68 -25.20
C LEU A 77 -0.35 4.65 -25.29
N LEU A 78 0.34 4.57 -24.13
CA LEU A 78 1.81 4.59 -24.04
C LEU A 78 2.43 3.19 -23.93
N LYS A 79 1.68 2.13 -24.27
CA LYS A 79 2.16 0.74 -24.29
C LYS A 79 3.58 0.55 -24.85
N PRO A 80 3.97 1.11 -26.03
CA PRO A 80 5.30 0.88 -26.58
C PRO A 80 6.43 1.54 -25.77
N TRP A 81 6.14 2.65 -25.09
CA TRP A 81 7.12 3.34 -24.23
C TRP A 81 7.28 2.61 -22.90
N VAL A 82 6.18 2.16 -22.30
CA VAL A 82 6.20 1.40 -21.05
C VAL A 82 6.98 0.09 -21.21
N SER A 83 6.89 -0.57 -22.38
CA SER A 83 7.66 -1.80 -22.63
C SER A 83 9.18 -1.61 -22.71
N GLN A 84 9.68 -0.38 -22.84
CA GLN A 84 11.11 -0.07 -22.86
C GLN A 84 11.69 0.16 -21.46
N VAL A 85 10.85 0.18 -20.42
CA VAL A 85 11.31 0.43 -19.05
C VAL A 85 12.24 -0.71 -18.62
N PRO A 86 13.52 -0.42 -18.29
CA PRO A 86 14.48 -1.45 -17.93
C PRO A 86 14.10 -2.08 -16.59
N VAL A 87 14.16 -3.42 -16.52
CA VAL A 87 13.84 -4.19 -15.31
C VAL A 87 14.71 -3.77 -14.12
N ILE A 88 15.95 -3.33 -14.38
CA ILE A 88 16.88 -2.84 -13.36
C ILE A 88 16.33 -1.62 -12.61
N ALA A 89 15.61 -0.72 -13.29
CA ALA A 89 14.99 0.43 -12.64
C ALA A 89 13.86 0.00 -11.69
N LEU A 90 13.08 -1.01 -12.06
CA LEU A 90 12.02 -1.55 -11.21
C LEU A 90 12.60 -2.19 -9.95
N VAL A 91 13.71 -2.94 -10.08
CA VAL A 91 14.42 -3.51 -8.92
C VAL A 91 14.93 -2.42 -7.99
N ALA A 92 15.53 -1.36 -8.53
CA ALA A 92 16.02 -0.23 -7.72
C ALA A 92 14.88 0.44 -6.92
N ILE A 93 13.71 0.64 -7.55
CA ILE A 93 12.52 1.17 -6.86
C ILE A 93 12.09 0.23 -5.73
N MET A 94 12.06 -1.08 -5.97
CA MET A 94 11.67 -2.06 -4.94
C MET A 94 12.63 -2.07 -3.73
N VAL A 95 13.93 -1.92 -3.97
CA VAL A 95 14.92 -1.80 -2.89
C VAL A 95 14.71 -0.51 -2.08
N MET A 96 14.45 0.61 -2.76
CA MET A 96 14.18 1.89 -2.12
C MET A 96 12.90 1.85 -1.26
N VAL A 97 11.80 1.31 -1.80
CA VAL A 97 10.54 1.13 -1.06
C VAL A 97 10.71 0.19 0.13
N SER A 98 11.50 -0.88 -0.01
CA SER A 98 11.81 -1.79 1.10
C SER A 98 12.57 -1.07 2.22
N ALA A 99 13.52 -0.21 1.87
CA ALA A 99 14.27 0.59 2.83
C ALA A 99 13.38 1.64 3.53
N GLU A 100 12.43 2.26 2.82
CA GLU A 100 11.45 3.19 3.41
C GLU A 100 10.45 2.49 4.33
N THR A 101 10.05 1.27 3.99
CA THR A 101 9.09 0.49 4.80
C THR A 101 9.74 -0.04 6.08
N PHE A 102 11.06 -0.24 6.10
CA PHE A 102 11.77 -0.80 7.24
C PHE A 102 11.90 0.21 8.38
N ASP A 103 11.26 -0.05 9.51
CA ASP A 103 11.42 0.77 10.70
C ASP A 103 12.80 0.51 11.34
N TRP A 104 13.78 1.35 10.99
CA TRP A 104 15.14 1.31 11.53
C TRP A 104 15.20 1.51 13.05
N ARG A 105 14.15 2.12 13.66
CA ARG A 105 14.06 2.24 15.11
C ARG A 105 13.67 0.93 15.75
N SER A 106 12.78 0.15 15.14
CA SER A 106 12.37 -1.19 15.59
C SER A 106 13.58 -2.08 15.85
N LEU A 107 14.60 -2.02 14.98
CA LEU A 107 15.84 -2.79 15.14
C LEU A 107 16.64 -2.40 16.40
N ARG A 108 16.59 -1.13 16.83
CA ARG A 108 17.21 -0.66 18.08
C ARG A 108 16.33 -0.92 19.31
N THR A 109 15.01 -0.90 19.18
CA THR A 109 14.07 -1.14 20.28
C THR A 109 13.81 -2.63 20.59
N VAL A 110 14.26 -3.57 19.75
CA VAL A 110 14.26 -5.01 20.05
C VAL A 110 14.98 -5.34 21.36
N VAL A 111 15.97 -4.53 21.76
CA VAL A 111 16.74 -4.70 23.00
C VAL A 111 16.04 -4.11 24.23
N THR A 112 15.14 -3.15 24.06
CA THR A 112 14.49 -2.41 25.17
C THR A 112 13.04 -2.81 25.44
N HIS A 113 12.37 -3.51 24.51
CA HIS A 113 11.01 -4.03 24.72
C HIS A 113 10.98 -5.30 25.61
N PRO A 114 9.84 -5.59 26.28
CA PRO A 114 9.66 -6.83 27.05
C PRO A 114 9.96 -8.05 26.17
N ARG A 115 10.74 -9.00 26.71
CA ARG A 115 11.32 -10.13 25.96
C ARG A 115 10.29 -10.95 25.18
N THR A 116 9.04 -11.03 25.65
CA THR A 116 7.94 -11.72 24.98
C THR A 116 7.58 -11.12 23.62
N SER A 117 7.49 -9.81 23.49
CA SER A 117 7.15 -9.16 22.20
C SER A 117 8.27 -9.31 21.17
N SER A 118 9.53 -9.17 21.58
CA SER A 118 10.68 -9.36 20.70
C SER A 118 10.80 -10.82 20.22
N VAL A 119 10.50 -11.80 21.08
CA VAL A 119 10.48 -13.21 20.70
C VAL A 119 9.38 -13.50 19.67
N VAL A 120 8.15 -12.99 19.86
CA VAL A 120 7.05 -13.19 18.89
C VAL A 120 7.38 -12.57 17.54
N MET A 121 7.97 -11.37 17.52
CA MET A 121 8.40 -10.72 16.28
C MET A 121 9.46 -11.57 15.54
N LEU A 122 10.52 -11.98 16.25
CA LEU A 122 11.59 -12.80 15.66
C LEU A 122 11.08 -14.16 15.20
N ALA A 123 10.21 -14.81 15.97
CA ALA A 123 9.58 -16.07 15.59
C ALA A 123 8.74 -15.92 14.33
N THR A 124 7.94 -14.85 14.22
CA THR A 124 7.12 -14.59 13.03
C THR A 124 8.00 -14.37 11.79
N VAL A 125 9.09 -13.61 11.92
CA VAL A 125 10.06 -13.41 10.83
C VAL A 125 10.73 -14.73 10.43
N ALA A 126 11.22 -15.49 11.41
CA ALA A 126 11.90 -16.76 11.16
C ALA A 126 10.96 -17.77 10.48
N VAL A 127 9.73 -17.92 10.97
CA VAL A 127 8.71 -18.80 10.35
C VAL A 127 8.39 -18.34 8.94
N THR A 128 8.25 -17.04 8.69
CA THR A 128 7.96 -16.51 7.35
C THR A 128 9.10 -16.81 6.37
N LEU A 129 10.35 -16.63 6.79
CA LEU A 129 11.54 -16.92 5.99
C LEU A 129 11.69 -18.42 5.71
N VAL A 130 11.53 -19.26 6.73
CA VAL A 130 11.64 -20.73 6.61
C VAL A 130 10.53 -21.30 5.73
N THR A 131 9.30 -20.78 5.86
CA THR A 131 8.15 -21.24 5.08
C THR A 131 8.22 -20.77 3.61
N ARG A 132 9.18 -19.91 3.25
CA ARG A 132 9.27 -19.26 1.93
C ARG A 132 7.93 -18.65 1.49
N ASN A 133 7.15 -18.13 2.45
CA ASN A 133 5.84 -17.52 2.19
C ASN A 133 5.96 -16.09 1.60
N LEU A 134 7.02 -15.88 0.83
CA LEU A 134 7.39 -14.64 0.15
C LEU A 134 7.22 -14.78 -1.38
N ALA A 135 6.66 -15.90 -1.84
CA ALA A 135 6.41 -16.25 -3.24
C ALA A 135 4.91 -16.41 -3.49
#